data_AF-A0AAU7AWK3-F1
#
_entry.id   AF-A0AAU7AWK3-F1
#
_cell.length_a   1.000
_cell.length_b   1.000
_cell.length_c   1.000
_cell.angle_alpha   90.00
_cell.angle_beta   90.00
_cell.angle_gamma   90.00
#
_symmetry.space_group_name_H-M   'P 1'
#
loop_
_entity.id
_entity.type
_entity.pdbx_description
1 polymer ?
#
loop_
_entity_poly.entity_id
_entity_poly.type
_entity_poly.pdbx_seq_one_letter_code
_entity_poly.pdbx_strand_id
1 'polypeptide(L)'
;MRPLVFHHTTRGALHRYAHVPGSDVVVEESNWAVLCGDWPDDDRTPYMRHAVNNNNTEEVAVYLGLIWRLTQGRARHAIPCYYRDDATRILGEGCLFVAWEYEVDAEDVDSNSRDRGFIPARSAVPIRPEPTAFEWEHRAQAGLFRVDTYDDLVGVTRATLGDASAEISVFATAGGLRDDLVDALRAPRAPDLEDLLSEGDLFADLTIGVDIGNYDSLIIYSRDDITEQLAQLAQEYETAIDAYEARVPTVTTVESMLGELDRLARAQ
;
A
#
# COMPACT_ATOMS: atom_id res chain seq x y z
N MET A 1 3.59 -5.58 -16.93
CA MET A 1 3.69 -5.56 -15.46
C MET A 1 4.79 -6.52 -15.01
N ARG A 2 5.39 -6.33 -13.83
CA ARG A 2 6.52 -7.16 -13.36
C ARG A 2 6.07 -8.40 -12.57
N PRO A 3 6.77 -9.55 -12.71
CA PRO A 3 6.58 -10.70 -11.83
C PRO A 3 6.85 -10.33 -10.36
N LEU A 4 6.04 -10.87 -9.46
CA LEU A 4 6.17 -10.65 -8.01
C LEU A 4 7.25 -11.55 -7.42
N VAL A 5 8.49 -11.06 -7.38
CA VAL A 5 9.61 -11.76 -6.74
C VAL A 5 9.87 -11.20 -5.35
N PHE A 6 9.82 -12.05 -4.32
CA PHE A 6 10.13 -11.68 -2.94
C PHE A 6 11.50 -12.20 -2.51
N HIS A 7 12.34 -11.31 -2.02
CA HIS A 7 13.59 -11.66 -1.35
C HIS A 7 13.33 -11.90 0.13
N HIS A 8 13.54 -13.15 0.57
CA HIS A 8 13.37 -13.56 1.96
C HIS A 8 14.66 -13.38 2.76
N THR A 9 14.57 -12.66 3.88
CA THR A 9 15.61 -12.56 4.90
C THR A 9 14.99 -12.70 6.30
N THR A 10 15.83 -12.72 7.33
CA THR A 10 15.38 -12.68 8.72
C THR A 10 15.94 -11.45 9.42
N ARG A 11 15.14 -10.85 10.31
CA ARG A 11 15.49 -9.71 11.15
C ARG A 11 15.02 -10.02 12.57
N GLY A 12 15.96 -10.40 13.44
CA GLY A 12 15.60 -10.88 14.78
C GLY A 12 14.72 -12.12 14.70
N ALA A 13 13.54 -12.08 15.32
CA ALA A 13 12.54 -13.14 15.24
C ALA A 13 11.55 -13.00 14.06
N LEU A 14 11.69 -11.97 13.21
CA LEU A 14 10.82 -11.75 12.07
C LEU A 14 11.39 -12.32 10.77
N HIS A 15 10.52 -12.94 9.99
CA HIS A 15 10.71 -13.17 8.56
C HIS A 15 10.39 -11.88 7.80
N ARG A 16 11.28 -11.46 6.91
CA ARG A 16 11.13 -10.29 6.05
C ARG A 16 11.08 -10.73 4.59
N TYR A 17 10.09 -10.26 3.86
CA TYR A 17 9.92 -10.52 2.43
C TYR A 17 9.86 -9.19 1.70
N ALA A 18 10.84 -8.89 0.86
CA ALA A 18 10.89 -7.64 0.12
C ALA A 18 10.74 -7.88 -1.38
N HIS A 19 9.71 -7.29 -1.97
CA HIS A 19 9.60 -7.10 -3.41
C HIS A 19 10.04 -5.68 -3.73
N VAL A 20 11.18 -5.54 -4.42
CA VAL A 20 11.66 -4.26 -4.94
C VAL A 20 11.79 -4.44 -6.44
N PRO A 21 10.83 -3.94 -7.24
CA PRO A 21 10.95 -3.92 -8.69
C PRO A 21 12.09 -2.96 -9.08
N GLY A 22 13.34 -3.42 -8.99
CA GLY A 22 14.53 -2.72 -9.48
C GLY A 22 14.58 -2.65 -11.02
N SER A 23 15.46 -1.83 -11.58
CA SER A 23 15.59 -1.51 -13.03
C SER A 23 15.82 -2.69 -13.99
N ASP A 24 15.97 -3.91 -13.48
CA ASP A 24 16.64 -5.02 -14.19
C ASP A 24 15.69 -6.02 -14.85
N VAL A 25 14.37 -5.79 -14.76
CA VAL A 25 13.37 -6.60 -15.48
C VAL A 25 12.74 -5.74 -16.56
N VAL A 26 12.85 -6.21 -17.81
CA VAL A 26 12.15 -5.61 -18.96
C VAL A 26 10.65 -5.64 -18.64
N VAL A 27 10.05 -4.46 -18.53
CA VAL A 27 8.59 -4.35 -18.43
C VAL A 27 8.03 -4.73 -19.80
N GLU A 28 7.26 -5.81 -19.87
CA GLU A 28 6.35 -6.00 -20.99
C GLU A 28 5.23 -4.94 -20.83
N GLU A 29 5.43 -3.78 -21.47
CA GLU A 29 4.53 -2.63 -21.38
C GLU A 29 3.27 -2.87 -22.22
N SER A 30 2.35 -3.67 -21.70
CA SER A 30 0.97 -3.68 -22.16
C SER A 30 0.10 -2.89 -21.18
N ASN A 31 0.26 -1.57 -21.17
CA ASN A 31 -0.63 -0.68 -20.43
C ASN A 31 -1.85 -0.35 -21.29
N TRP A 32 -3.00 -0.09 -20.66
CA TRP A 32 -4.19 0.32 -21.36
C TRP A 32 -3.94 1.67 -22.04
N ALA A 33 -4.03 1.72 -23.37
CA ALA A 33 -3.65 2.91 -24.15
C ALA A 33 -4.41 4.19 -23.77
N VAL A 34 -5.64 4.06 -23.25
CA VAL A 34 -6.46 5.20 -22.80
C VAL A 34 -6.04 5.70 -21.43
N LEU A 35 -5.35 4.89 -20.62
CA LEU A 35 -4.80 5.30 -19.33
C LEU A 35 -3.92 6.54 -19.46
N CYS A 36 -3.13 6.60 -20.54
CA CYS A 36 -2.26 7.72 -20.89
C CYS A 36 -2.95 8.84 -21.69
N GLY A 37 -4.27 8.76 -21.87
CA GLY A 37 -5.10 9.76 -22.55
C GLY A 37 -5.89 10.65 -21.57
N ASP A 38 -6.89 11.37 -22.10
CA ASP A 38 -7.78 12.19 -21.28
C ASP A 38 -8.77 11.32 -20.50
N TRP A 39 -8.85 11.53 -19.19
CA TRP A 39 -9.77 10.82 -18.30
C TRP A 39 -11.17 11.43 -18.36
N PRO A 40 -12.24 10.63 -18.35
CA PRO A 40 -13.58 11.17 -18.21
C PRO A 40 -13.77 11.77 -16.81
N ASP A 41 -14.43 12.92 -16.74
CA ASP A 41 -14.94 13.54 -15.50
C ASP A 41 -16.15 12.74 -14.94
N ASP A 42 -15.95 11.47 -14.57
CA ASP A 42 -16.94 10.61 -13.86
C ASP A 42 -16.25 10.01 -12.62
N ASP A 43 -17.01 9.78 -11.55
CA ASP A 43 -16.56 9.11 -10.31
C ASP A 43 -16.21 7.62 -10.53
N ARG A 44 -16.45 7.07 -11.72
CA ARG A 44 -16.14 5.68 -12.11
C ARG A 44 -14.90 5.58 -12.99
N THR A 45 -13.79 6.16 -12.54
CA THR A 45 -12.48 5.94 -13.17
C THR A 45 -11.70 4.80 -12.52
N PRO A 46 -10.74 4.17 -13.24
CA PRO A 46 -9.71 3.31 -12.64
C PRO A 46 -9.05 3.90 -11.39
N TYR A 47 -8.83 5.21 -11.36
CA TYR A 47 -8.26 5.87 -10.19
C TYR A 47 -9.19 5.76 -8.97
N MET A 48 -10.47 6.05 -9.15
CA MET A 48 -11.43 6.01 -8.04
C MET A 48 -11.59 4.60 -7.45
N ARG A 49 -11.54 3.56 -8.29
CA ARG A 49 -11.87 2.18 -7.92
C ARG A 49 -10.67 1.29 -7.60
N HIS A 50 -9.50 1.59 -8.16
CA HIS A 50 -8.30 0.77 -8.02
C HIS A 50 -7.04 1.59 -7.72
N ALA A 51 -7.15 2.90 -7.53
CA ALA A 51 -6.01 3.81 -7.37
C ALA A 51 -5.06 3.85 -8.59
N VAL A 52 -5.53 3.36 -9.75
CA VAL A 52 -4.76 3.26 -11.00
C VAL A 52 -4.90 4.53 -11.82
N ASN A 53 -3.78 5.17 -12.18
CA ASN A 53 -3.71 6.32 -13.08
C ASN A 53 -2.52 6.22 -14.05
N ASN A 54 -2.30 7.25 -14.86
CA ASN A 54 -1.24 7.29 -15.86
C ASN A 54 0.19 7.34 -15.29
N ASN A 55 0.36 7.66 -14.01
CA ASN A 55 1.67 7.72 -13.36
C ASN A 55 2.03 6.38 -12.72
N ASN A 56 1.12 5.80 -11.93
CA ASN A 56 1.39 4.59 -11.15
C ASN A 56 0.99 3.27 -11.84
N THR A 57 0.21 3.35 -12.93
CA THR A 57 -0.19 2.23 -13.79
C THR A 57 -0.99 1.13 -13.08
N GLU A 58 -1.28 0.06 -13.81
CA GLU A 58 -2.13 -1.05 -13.37
C GLU A 58 -1.49 -1.94 -12.29
N GLU A 59 -0.17 -1.83 -12.07
CA GLU A 59 0.56 -2.58 -11.04
C GLU A 59 0.02 -2.30 -9.62
N VAL A 60 -0.53 -1.11 -9.38
CA VAL A 60 -1.18 -0.78 -8.10
C VAL A 60 -2.31 -1.75 -7.77
N ALA A 61 -3.09 -2.20 -8.76
CA ALA A 61 -4.16 -3.17 -8.54
C ALA A 61 -3.60 -4.54 -8.10
N VAL A 62 -2.42 -4.92 -8.58
CA VAL A 62 -1.71 -6.14 -8.18
C VAL A 62 -1.25 -6.02 -6.73
N TYR A 63 -0.57 -4.93 -6.35
CA TYR A 63 -0.07 -4.75 -4.99
C TYR A 63 -1.20 -4.72 -3.94
N LEU A 64 -2.24 -3.93 -4.20
CA LEU A 64 -3.39 -3.83 -3.28
C LEU A 64 -4.14 -5.15 -3.19
N GLY A 65 -4.33 -5.83 -4.33
CA GLY A 65 -4.90 -7.17 -4.36
C GLY A 65 -4.12 -8.17 -3.52
N LEU A 66 -2.79 -8.19 -3.68
CA LEU A 66 -1.91 -9.10 -2.96
C LEU A 66 -1.98 -8.85 -1.45
N ILE A 67 -1.88 -7.59 -1.01
CA ILE A 67 -2.02 -7.22 0.42
C ILE A 67 -3.37 -7.68 0.94
N TRP A 68 -4.45 -7.41 0.18
CA TRP A 68 -5.80 -7.78 0.57
C TRP A 68 -5.97 -9.30 0.76
N ARG A 69 -5.43 -10.09 -0.16
CA ARG A 69 -5.52 -11.57 -0.11
C ARG A 69 -4.62 -12.16 0.96
N LEU A 70 -3.39 -11.67 1.10
CA LEU A 70 -2.45 -12.12 2.11
C LEU A 70 -2.99 -11.91 3.53
N THR A 71 -3.71 -10.80 3.73
CA THR A 71 -4.28 -10.41 5.02
C THR A 71 -5.72 -10.92 5.23
N GLN A 72 -6.21 -11.80 4.35
CA GLN A 72 -7.56 -12.37 4.46
C GLN A 72 -7.75 -13.10 5.81
N GLY A 73 -8.91 -12.87 6.43
CA GLY A 73 -9.26 -13.46 7.72
C GLY A 73 -8.69 -12.72 8.94
N ARG A 74 -7.94 -11.63 8.74
CA ARG A 74 -7.36 -10.79 9.80
C ARG A 74 -8.06 -9.42 9.86
N ALA A 75 -8.03 -8.79 11.02
CA ALA A 75 -8.42 -7.40 11.14
C ALA A 75 -7.29 -6.50 10.64
N ARG A 76 -7.59 -5.58 9.72
CA ARG A 76 -6.60 -4.70 9.11
C ARG A 76 -6.73 -3.27 9.59
N HIS A 77 -5.59 -2.68 9.86
CA HIS A 77 -5.49 -1.25 10.14
C HIS A 77 -4.34 -0.67 9.34
N ALA A 78 -4.56 0.47 8.71
CA ALA A 78 -3.58 1.10 7.83
C ALA A 78 -3.21 2.50 8.30
N ILE A 79 -1.95 2.86 8.09
CA ILE A 79 -1.42 4.20 8.27
C ILE A 79 -1.05 4.74 6.88
N PRO A 80 -1.77 5.74 6.34
CA PRO A 80 -1.33 6.49 5.18
C PRO A 80 -0.26 7.49 5.63
N CYS A 81 0.98 7.26 5.22
CA CYS A 81 2.14 8.08 5.60
C CYS A 81 1.84 9.55 5.28
N TYR A 82 1.94 10.45 6.26
CA TYR A 82 1.62 11.89 6.17
C TYR A 82 0.16 12.28 5.87
N TYR A 83 -0.64 11.46 5.19
CA TYR A 83 -1.91 11.84 4.58
C TYR A 83 -3.15 11.46 5.40
N ARG A 84 -3.08 11.60 6.73
CA ARG A 84 -4.20 11.31 7.66
C ARG A 84 -5.48 12.05 7.28
N ASP A 85 -5.39 13.36 7.05
CA ASP A 85 -6.60 14.18 6.89
C ASP A 85 -7.30 13.91 5.55
N ASP A 86 -6.54 13.56 4.51
CA ASP A 86 -7.07 13.12 3.23
C ASP A 86 -7.71 11.74 3.32
N ALA A 87 -7.08 10.79 4.03
CA ALA A 87 -7.68 9.48 4.29
C ALA A 87 -8.98 9.59 5.11
N THR A 88 -9.02 10.44 6.13
CA THR A 88 -10.24 10.73 6.92
C THR A 88 -11.37 11.21 6.01
N ARG A 89 -11.06 12.10 5.05
CA ARG A 89 -12.06 12.62 4.10
C ARG A 89 -12.54 11.56 3.12
N ILE A 90 -11.64 10.73 2.61
CA ILE A 90 -11.95 9.69 1.62
C ILE A 90 -12.78 8.56 2.24
N LEU A 91 -12.38 8.10 3.42
CA LEU A 91 -13.05 6.99 4.11
C LEU A 91 -14.34 7.43 4.81
N GLY A 92 -14.46 8.70 5.17
CA GLY A 92 -15.61 9.22 5.92
C GLY A 92 -15.67 8.72 7.37
N GLU A 93 -14.60 8.08 7.85
CA GLU A 93 -14.46 7.57 9.21
C GLU A 93 -13.29 8.24 9.95
N GLY A 94 -13.38 8.29 11.28
CA GLY A 94 -12.28 8.77 12.13
C GLY A 94 -11.15 7.75 12.23
N CYS A 95 -9.98 8.20 12.71
CA CYS A 95 -8.83 7.35 12.99
C CYS A 95 -8.44 7.37 14.47
N LEU A 96 -7.60 6.41 14.85
CA LEU A 96 -6.84 6.50 16.08
C LEU A 96 -5.55 7.28 15.82
N PHE A 97 -5.29 8.32 16.62
CA PHE A 97 -4.02 9.02 16.56
C PHE A 97 -2.89 8.17 17.15
N VAL A 98 -1.77 8.14 16.43
CA VAL A 98 -0.53 7.48 16.83
C VAL A 98 0.67 8.42 16.62
N ALA A 99 1.76 8.17 17.34
CA ALA A 99 2.96 9.02 17.35
C ALA A 99 4.05 8.54 16.38
N TRP A 100 3.87 7.37 15.77
CA TRP A 100 4.84 6.74 14.88
C TRP A 100 4.17 6.27 13.59
N GLU A 101 4.89 6.42 12.49
CA GLU A 101 4.60 5.80 11.19
C GLU A 101 5.84 5.01 10.74
N TYR A 102 5.66 4.07 9.83
CA TYR A 102 6.78 3.33 9.24
C TYR A 102 7.24 4.07 7.99
N GLU A 103 8.54 4.07 7.71
CA GLU A 103 9.09 4.71 6.52
C GLU A 103 9.94 3.73 5.69
N VAL A 104 9.60 3.64 4.42
CA VAL A 104 10.31 2.94 3.36
C VAL A 104 10.63 3.95 2.27
N ASP A 105 11.91 4.28 2.13
CA ASP A 105 12.38 5.34 1.24
C ASP A 105 12.22 4.97 -0.24
N ALA A 106 11.30 5.66 -0.91
CA ALA A 106 11.03 5.49 -2.32
C ALA A 106 12.23 5.85 -3.22
N GLU A 107 13.12 6.74 -2.78
CA GLU A 107 14.29 7.17 -3.58
C GLU A 107 15.46 6.18 -3.52
N ASP A 108 15.54 5.36 -2.48
CA ASP A 108 16.64 4.42 -2.30
C ASP A 108 16.36 3.10 -3.01
N VAL A 109 17.28 2.69 -3.89
CA VAL A 109 17.18 1.48 -4.71
C VAL A 109 17.53 0.20 -3.95
N ASP A 110 18.32 0.29 -2.87
CA ASP A 110 18.69 -0.88 -2.10
C ASP A 110 17.60 -1.25 -1.09
N SER A 111 17.13 -2.49 -1.20
CA SER A 111 16.03 -3.00 -0.38
C SER A 111 16.31 -2.98 1.13
N ASN A 112 17.57 -2.96 1.57
CA ASN A 112 17.90 -2.96 3.00
C ASN A 112 18.03 -1.53 3.55
N SER A 113 18.62 -0.60 2.80
CA SER A 113 18.78 0.78 3.25
C SER A 113 17.50 1.61 3.13
N ARG A 114 16.59 1.24 2.23
CA ARG A 114 15.29 1.93 2.11
C ARG A 114 14.36 1.70 3.29
N ASP A 115 14.47 0.58 3.99
CA ASP A 115 13.64 0.21 5.14
C ASP A 115 14.13 0.93 6.42
N ARG A 116 13.57 2.11 6.71
CA ARG A 116 14.03 2.98 7.80
C ARG A 116 13.38 2.66 9.15
N GLY A 117 12.33 1.84 9.15
CA GLY A 117 11.60 1.48 10.37
C GLY A 117 10.64 2.57 10.83
N PHE A 118 10.34 2.60 12.13
CA PHE A 118 9.44 3.61 12.69
C PHE A 118 10.12 4.97 12.82
N ILE A 119 9.46 5.99 12.26
CA ILE A 119 9.84 7.40 12.36
C ILE A 119 8.76 8.19 13.12
N PRO A 120 9.10 9.34 13.73
CA PRO A 120 8.10 10.19 14.37
C PRO A 120 7.07 10.65 13.33
N ALA A 121 5.80 10.43 13.66
CA ALA A 121 4.72 10.74 12.74
C ALA A 121 4.63 12.23 12.43
N ARG A 122 4.31 12.54 11.18
CA ARG A 122 3.94 13.89 10.74
C ARG A 122 2.70 13.85 9.87
N SER A 123 2.00 14.97 9.74
CA SER A 123 0.88 15.11 8.80
C SER A 123 1.15 16.19 7.79
N ALA A 124 0.69 15.97 6.56
CA ALA A 124 0.62 16.99 5.53
C ALA A 124 -0.41 18.05 5.95
N VAL A 125 0.08 19.19 6.45
CA VAL A 125 -0.75 20.32 6.85
C VAL A 125 -0.81 21.33 5.70
N PRO A 126 -2.00 21.79 5.27
CA PRO A 126 -2.11 22.70 4.14
C PRO A 126 -1.42 24.04 4.42
N ILE A 127 -0.73 24.60 3.43
CA ILE A 127 -0.21 25.98 3.53
C ILE A 127 -1.34 26.99 3.27
N ARG A 128 -2.25 26.64 2.34
CA ARG A 128 -3.45 27.41 2.00
C ARG A 128 -4.62 26.46 1.69
N PRO A 129 -5.84 26.70 2.21
CA PRO A 129 -6.18 27.74 3.20
C PRO A 129 -5.38 27.57 4.51
N GLU A 130 -5.43 28.58 5.38
CA GLU A 130 -4.73 28.51 6.68
C GLU A 130 -5.20 27.27 7.44
N PRO A 131 -4.28 26.49 8.05
CA PRO A 131 -4.64 25.31 8.84
C PRO A 131 -5.65 25.63 9.92
N THR A 132 -6.60 24.73 10.09
CA THR A 132 -7.48 24.70 11.25
C THR A 132 -6.67 24.45 12.52
N ALA A 133 -7.23 24.84 13.67
CA ALA A 133 -6.61 24.56 14.98
C ALA A 133 -6.36 23.05 15.19
N PHE A 134 -7.28 22.21 14.69
CA PHE A 134 -7.18 20.76 14.75
C PHE A 134 -5.99 20.22 13.95
N GLU A 135 -5.86 20.62 12.68
CA GLU A 135 -4.72 20.21 11.83
C GLU A 135 -3.40 20.63 12.48
N TRP A 136 -3.36 21.82 13.09
CA TRP A 136 -2.15 22.32 13.73
C TRP A 136 -1.80 21.62 15.05
N GLU A 137 -2.80 21.30 15.87
CA GLU A 137 -2.63 20.54 17.12
C GLU A 137 -2.13 19.11 16.84
N HIS A 138 -2.67 18.46 15.80
CA HIS A 138 -2.41 17.07 15.48
C HIS A 138 -1.33 16.86 14.40
N ARG A 139 -0.58 17.90 14.01
CA ARG A 139 0.42 17.83 12.91
C ARG A 139 1.55 16.81 13.09
N ALA A 140 1.78 16.36 14.32
CA ALA A 140 2.85 15.41 14.68
C ALA A 140 2.27 14.02 15.02
N GLN A 141 1.15 13.65 14.39
CA GLN A 141 0.45 12.41 14.64
C GLN A 141 -0.05 11.79 13.34
N ALA A 142 0.16 10.50 13.16
CA ALA A 142 -0.42 9.75 12.06
C ALA A 142 -1.81 9.24 12.46
N GLY A 143 -2.61 8.84 11.46
CA GLY A 143 -3.89 8.18 11.68
C GLY A 143 -3.77 6.69 11.42
N LEU A 144 -4.19 5.88 12.38
CA LEU A 144 -4.42 4.46 12.21
C LEU A 144 -5.90 4.23 11.87
N PHE A 145 -6.17 3.87 10.63
CA PHE A 145 -7.51 3.68 10.08
C PHE A 145 -7.86 2.21 10.03
N ARG A 146 -9.13 1.88 10.25
CA ARG A 146 -9.64 0.53 10.04
C ARG A 146 -9.83 0.27 8.54
N VAL A 147 -9.54 -0.94 8.09
CA VAL A 147 -9.67 -1.37 6.69
C VAL A 147 -10.55 -2.64 6.63
N ASP A 148 -11.86 -2.43 6.47
CA ASP A 148 -12.86 -3.49 6.46
C ASP A 148 -13.12 -4.04 5.05
N THR A 149 -13.02 -3.17 4.05
CA THR A 149 -13.30 -3.46 2.64
C THR A 149 -12.10 -3.20 1.75
N TYR A 150 -12.08 -3.80 0.56
CA TYR A 150 -11.03 -3.56 -0.43
C TYR A 150 -11.05 -2.08 -0.86
N ASP A 151 -12.23 -1.49 -0.92
CA ASP A 151 -12.41 -0.08 -1.26
C ASP A 151 -11.82 0.84 -0.18
N ASP A 152 -11.79 0.41 1.09
CA ASP A 152 -11.10 1.15 2.15
C ASP A 152 -9.58 1.14 1.93
N LEU A 153 -9.02 -0.02 1.56
CA LEU A 153 -7.59 -0.15 1.25
C LEU A 153 -7.20 0.74 0.06
N VAL A 154 -8.02 0.73 -0.99
CA VAL A 154 -7.88 1.65 -2.14
C VAL A 154 -8.00 3.10 -1.67
N GLY A 155 -8.96 3.41 -0.81
CA GLY A 155 -9.20 4.75 -0.27
C GLY A 155 -8.00 5.31 0.52
N VAL A 156 -7.42 4.50 1.42
CA VAL A 156 -6.20 4.85 2.16
C VAL A 156 -5.04 5.09 1.19
N THR A 157 -4.85 4.23 0.20
CA THR A 157 -3.79 4.38 -0.81
C THR A 157 -3.96 5.67 -1.61
N ARG A 158 -5.18 5.96 -2.07
CA ARG A 158 -5.51 7.18 -2.83
C ARG A 158 -5.24 8.47 -2.05
N ALA A 159 -5.29 8.44 -0.72
CA ALA A 159 -4.94 9.59 0.08
C ALA A 159 -3.47 10.01 -0.10
N THR A 160 -2.59 9.07 -0.46
CA THR A 160 -1.13 9.26 -0.52
C THR A 160 -0.59 9.53 -1.92
N LEU A 161 -1.37 9.26 -2.97
CA LEU A 161 -0.95 9.34 -4.38
C LEU A 161 -0.80 10.78 -4.93
N GLY A 162 -0.91 11.79 -4.07
CA GLY A 162 -0.75 13.20 -4.44
C GLY A 162 0.69 13.73 -4.36
N ASP A 163 1.66 12.94 -3.90
CA ASP A 163 3.07 13.32 -3.77
C ASP A 163 3.98 12.59 -4.79
N ALA A 164 5.28 12.86 -4.72
CA ALA A 164 6.32 12.17 -5.49
C ALA A 164 6.38 10.65 -5.22
N SER A 165 5.88 10.21 -4.06
CA SER A 165 5.64 8.80 -3.73
C SER A 165 4.39 8.67 -2.86
N ALA A 166 3.81 7.47 -2.86
CA ALA A 166 2.71 7.07 -2.00
C ALA A 166 3.17 5.96 -1.07
N GLU A 167 2.83 6.04 0.21
CA GLU A 167 3.24 5.04 1.19
C GLU A 167 2.10 4.72 2.16
N ILE A 168 1.80 3.43 2.29
CA ILE A 168 0.86 2.92 3.29
C ILE A 168 1.47 1.75 4.06
N SER A 169 1.29 1.75 5.37
CA SER A 169 1.65 0.61 6.22
C SER A 169 0.39 -0.06 6.76
N VAL A 170 0.30 -1.38 6.64
CA VAL A 170 -0.88 -2.18 6.99
C VAL A 170 -0.53 -3.20 8.06
N PHE A 171 -1.15 -3.09 9.23
CA PHE A 171 -1.15 -4.11 10.28
C PHE A 171 -2.34 -5.05 10.09
N ALA A 172 -2.08 -6.34 9.92
CA ALA A 172 -3.11 -7.37 9.85
C ALA A 172 -2.99 -8.31 11.07
N THR A 173 -3.99 -8.29 11.93
CA THR A 173 -3.96 -8.93 13.24
C THR A 173 -4.95 -10.09 13.32
N ALA A 174 -4.51 -11.24 13.84
CA ALA A 174 -5.33 -12.46 13.86
C ALA A 174 -6.53 -12.40 14.83
N GLY A 175 -6.51 -11.47 15.80
CA GLY A 175 -7.50 -11.36 16.88
C GLY A 175 -8.29 -10.05 16.94
N GLY A 176 -8.25 -9.22 15.90
CA GLY A 176 -8.75 -7.85 15.99
C GLY A 176 -7.65 -6.85 16.37
N LEU A 177 -7.99 -5.55 16.37
CA LEU A 177 -7.07 -4.51 16.83
C LEU A 177 -6.64 -4.81 18.27
N ARG A 178 -5.33 -4.89 18.49
CA ARG A 178 -4.76 -5.17 19.80
C ARG A 178 -4.43 -3.86 20.52
N ASP A 179 -4.86 -3.72 21.76
CA ASP A 179 -4.62 -2.51 22.56
C ASP A 179 -3.12 -2.25 22.78
N ASP A 180 -2.33 -3.31 22.94
CA ASP A 180 -0.87 -3.24 23.10
C ASP A 180 -0.16 -2.67 21.85
N LEU A 181 -0.64 -3.00 20.65
CA LEU A 181 -0.17 -2.40 19.40
C LEU A 181 -0.44 -0.89 19.38
N VAL A 182 -1.66 -0.48 19.72
CA VAL A 182 -2.05 0.94 19.72
C VAL A 182 -1.25 1.72 20.77
N ASP A 183 -1.08 1.15 21.96
CA ASP A 183 -0.33 1.76 23.06
C ASP A 183 1.15 1.93 22.68
N ALA A 184 1.75 0.93 22.04
CA ALA A 184 3.12 1.00 21.55
C ALA A 184 3.29 2.08 20.45
N LEU A 185 2.36 2.16 19.50
CA LEU A 185 2.36 3.21 18.47
C LEU A 185 2.10 4.63 19.04
N ARG A 186 1.56 4.74 20.26
CA ARG A 186 1.37 6.03 20.97
C ARG A 186 2.51 6.35 21.93
N ALA A 187 3.41 5.41 22.17
CA ALA A 187 4.45 5.56 23.18
C ALA A 187 5.45 6.67 22.79
N PRO A 188 6.11 7.33 23.77
CA PRO A 188 7.12 8.35 23.49
C PRO A 188 8.40 7.84 22.81
N ARG A 189 8.60 6.52 22.72
CA ARG A 189 9.75 5.88 22.11
C ARG A 189 9.31 5.12 20.86
N ALA A 190 10.18 5.09 19.86
CA ALA A 190 9.96 4.31 18.65
C ALA A 190 9.66 2.85 19.03
N PRO A 191 8.56 2.26 18.56
CA PRO A 191 8.30 0.86 18.77
C PRO A 191 9.27 0.01 17.96
N ASP A 192 9.51 -1.21 18.42
CA ASP A 192 10.18 -2.23 17.62
C ASP A 192 9.10 -3.07 16.90
N LEU A 193 9.24 -3.24 15.58
CA LEU A 193 8.28 -4.03 14.81
C LEU A 193 8.20 -5.48 15.31
N GLU A 194 9.31 -6.04 15.81
CA GLU A 194 9.32 -7.37 16.40
C GLU A 194 8.38 -7.48 17.60
N ASP A 195 8.32 -6.45 18.44
CA ASP A 195 7.44 -6.42 19.62
C ASP A 195 5.97 -6.18 19.24
N LEU A 196 5.71 -5.58 18.08
CA LEU A 196 4.35 -5.27 17.60
C LEU A 196 3.65 -6.43 16.91
N LEU A 197 4.36 -7.47 16.50
CA LEU A 197 3.77 -8.61 15.79
C LEU A 197 3.71 -9.83 16.69
N SER A 198 2.54 -10.47 16.76
CA SER A 198 2.37 -11.81 17.35
C SER A 198 2.43 -12.90 16.28
N GLU A 199 2.49 -14.16 16.68
CA GLU A 199 2.24 -15.28 15.76
C GLU A 199 0.88 -15.09 15.08
N GLY A 200 0.82 -15.34 13.78
CA GLY A 200 -0.35 -15.09 12.94
C GLY A 200 -0.55 -13.65 12.49
N ASP A 201 0.11 -12.65 13.10
CA ASP A 201 0.05 -11.26 12.65
C ASP A 201 0.97 -11.02 11.45
N LEU A 202 0.59 -10.06 10.60
CA LEU A 202 1.39 -9.61 9.47
C LEU A 202 1.48 -8.08 9.48
N PHE A 203 2.62 -7.57 9.04
CA PHE A 203 2.79 -6.17 8.67
C PHE A 203 3.18 -6.10 7.20
N ALA A 204 2.54 -5.22 6.43
CA ALA A 204 2.88 -4.98 5.04
C ALA A 204 3.04 -3.48 4.82
N ASP A 205 4.16 -3.06 4.26
CA ASP A 205 4.39 -1.70 3.82
C ASP A 205 4.43 -1.65 2.29
N LEU A 206 3.65 -0.77 1.71
CA LEU A 206 3.57 -0.53 0.28
C LEU A 206 4.01 0.90 -0.02
N THR A 207 5.09 1.00 -0.78
CA THR A 207 5.58 2.24 -1.38
C THR A 207 5.30 2.19 -2.88
N ILE A 208 4.77 3.27 -3.45
CA ILE A 208 4.54 3.45 -4.89
C ILE A 208 5.31 4.70 -5.32
N GLY A 209 6.24 4.55 -6.25
CA GLY A 209 6.94 5.68 -6.87
C GLY A 209 6.03 6.37 -7.89
N VAL A 210 5.77 7.67 -7.71
CA VAL A 210 4.93 8.45 -8.63
C VAL A 210 5.78 9.30 -9.56
N ASP A 211 6.82 9.95 -9.01
CA ASP A 211 7.74 10.81 -9.75
C ASP A 211 9.08 10.13 -10.06
N ILE A 212 9.78 10.66 -11.06
CA ILE A 212 11.11 10.20 -11.49
C ILE A 212 12.07 10.12 -10.30
N GLY A 213 12.72 8.97 -10.15
CA GLY A 213 13.68 8.71 -9.08
C GLY A 213 13.06 8.03 -7.86
N ASN A 214 11.73 7.83 -7.85
CA ASN A 214 11.04 7.02 -6.85
C ASN A 214 10.71 5.64 -7.42
N TYR A 215 10.77 4.63 -6.56
CA TYR A 215 10.57 3.23 -6.94
C TYR A 215 9.57 2.56 -6.01
N ASP A 216 8.70 1.74 -6.59
CA ASP A 216 7.79 0.90 -5.83
C ASP A 216 8.55 -0.06 -4.90
N SER A 217 7.88 -0.48 -3.84
CA SER A 217 8.24 -1.66 -3.07
C SER A 217 7.08 -2.18 -2.25
N LEU A 218 7.13 -3.48 -1.99
CA LEU A 218 6.29 -4.12 -1.00
C LEU A 218 7.16 -4.90 -0.02
N ILE A 219 7.14 -4.49 1.24
CA ILE A 219 7.89 -5.13 2.32
C ILE A 219 6.89 -5.77 3.28
N ILE A 220 7.04 -7.06 3.53
CA ILE A 220 6.17 -7.83 4.41
C ILE A 220 6.99 -8.40 5.56
N TYR A 221 6.47 -8.27 6.77
CA TYR A 221 7.01 -8.82 7.99
C TYR A 221 6.01 -9.76 8.65
N SER A 222 6.53 -10.88 9.16
CA SER A 222 5.75 -11.93 9.83
C SER A 222 6.62 -12.63 10.89
N ARG A 223 6.01 -13.12 11.98
CA ARG A 223 6.68 -14.09 12.85
C ARG A 223 6.68 -15.50 12.27
N ASP A 224 5.65 -15.82 11.48
CA ASP A 224 5.53 -17.10 10.80
C ASP A 224 6.30 -17.09 9.48
N ASP A 225 6.88 -18.22 9.11
CA ASP A 225 7.40 -18.43 7.77
C ASP A 225 6.23 -18.60 6.78
N ILE A 226 6.00 -17.56 5.97
CA ILE A 226 4.94 -17.50 4.95
C ILE A 226 5.48 -17.65 3.53
N THR A 227 6.70 -18.19 3.37
CA THR A 227 7.37 -18.30 2.06
C THR A 227 6.51 -19.03 1.03
N GLU A 228 5.95 -20.17 1.40
CA GLU A 228 5.10 -20.98 0.50
C GLU A 228 3.80 -20.24 0.13
N GLN A 229 3.19 -19.54 1.09
CA GLN A 229 1.98 -18.76 0.85
C GLN A 229 2.24 -17.61 -0.12
N LEU A 230 3.34 -16.87 0.05
CA LEU A 230 3.73 -15.79 -0.85
C LEU A 230 4.09 -16.30 -2.24
N ALA A 231 4.81 -17.43 -2.34
CA ALA A 231 5.13 -18.03 -3.63
C ALA A 231 3.86 -18.47 -4.39
N GLN A 232 2.88 -19.04 -3.68
CA GLN A 232 1.60 -19.37 -4.28
C GLN A 232 0.85 -18.13 -4.77
N LEU A 233 0.72 -17.10 -3.93
CA LEU A 233 0.04 -15.87 -4.31
C LEU A 233 0.75 -15.17 -5.49
N ALA A 234 2.08 -15.11 -5.48
CA ALA A 234 2.87 -14.55 -6.58
C ALA A 234 2.56 -15.28 -7.90
N GLN A 235 2.52 -16.61 -7.91
CA GLN A 235 2.22 -17.39 -9.11
C GLN A 235 0.79 -17.15 -9.64
N GLU A 236 -0.19 -16.99 -8.73
CA GLU A 236 -1.57 -16.67 -9.09
C GLU A 236 -1.68 -15.27 -9.72
N TYR A 237 -0.95 -14.29 -9.19
CA TYR A 237 -0.89 -12.95 -9.77
C TYR A 237 -0.12 -12.92 -11.09
N GLU A 238 0.98 -13.66 -11.24
CA GLU A 238 1.66 -13.83 -12.53
C GLU A 238 0.69 -14.35 -13.60
N THR A 239 -0.10 -15.38 -13.27
CA THR A 239 -1.12 -15.92 -14.18
C THR A 239 -2.18 -14.88 -14.52
N ALA A 240 -2.62 -14.08 -13.54
CA ALA A 240 -3.59 -13.01 -13.75
C ALA A 240 -3.03 -11.86 -14.61
N ILE A 241 -1.75 -11.52 -14.43
CA ILE A 241 -1.00 -10.54 -15.21
C ILE A 241 -0.91 -10.99 -16.67
N ASP A 242 -0.46 -12.21 -16.94
CA ASP A 242 -0.38 -12.76 -18.31
C ASP A 242 -1.74 -12.70 -19.00
N ALA A 243 -2.79 -13.09 -18.27
CA ALA A 243 -4.14 -13.09 -18.78
C ALA A 243 -4.66 -11.65 -19.03
N TYR A 244 -4.30 -10.69 -18.18
CA TYR A 244 -4.60 -9.27 -18.35
C TYR A 244 -3.89 -8.71 -19.59
N GLU A 245 -2.58 -8.95 -19.73
CA GLU A 245 -1.75 -8.43 -20.83
C GLU A 245 -2.21 -8.98 -22.19
N ALA A 246 -2.69 -10.21 -22.23
CA ALA A 246 -3.31 -10.78 -23.44
C ALA A 246 -4.63 -10.09 -23.83
N ARG A 247 -5.37 -9.49 -22.89
CA ARG A 247 -6.70 -8.90 -23.12
C ARG A 247 -6.70 -7.38 -23.25
N VAL A 248 -5.83 -6.68 -22.52
CA VAL A 248 -5.82 -5.22 -22.46
C VAL A 248 -5.71 -4.52 -23.83
N PRO A 249 -5.03 -5.05 -24.87
CA PRO A 249 -5.03 -4.39 -26.19
C PRO A 249 -6.40 -4.33 -26.86
N THR A 250 -7.36 -5.14 -26.41
CA THR A 250 -8.74 -5.17 -26.92
C THR A 250 -9.71 -4.32 -26.10
N VAL A 251 -9.27 -3.80 -24.95
CA VAL A 251 -10.09 -2.99 -24.05
C VAL A 251 -10.19 -1.57 -24.61
N THR A 252 -11.41 -1.10 -24.89
CA THR A 252 -11.64 0.22 -25.50
C THR A 252 -12.51 1.14 -24.67
N THR A 253 -13.06 0.66 -23.55
CA THR A 253 -13.97 1.42 -22.69
C THR A 253 -13.53 1.36 -21.23
N VAL A 254 -13.85 2.42 -20.47
CA VAL A 254 -13.59 2.49 -19.03
C VAL A 254 -14.26 1.35 -18.27
N GLU A 255 -15.51 1.02 -18.60
CA GLU A 255 -16.22 -0.09 -17.95
C GLU A 255 -15.53 -1.44 -18.15
N SER A 256 -15.08 -1.73 -19.39
CA SER A 256 -14.32 -2.95 -19.67
C SER A 256 -13.00 -2.96 -18.92
N MET A 257 -12.32 -1.81 -18.85
CA MET A 257 -11.07 -1.66 -18.11
C MET A 257 -11.26 -1.92 -16.61
N LEU A 258 -12.30 -1.33 -16.00
CA LEU A 258 -12.64 -1.59 -14.60
C LEU A 258 -12.92 -3.08 -14.36
N GLY A 259 -13.54 -3.76 -15.32
CA GLY A 259 -13.74 -5.20 -15.26
C GLY A 259 -12.44 -6.01 -15.34
N GLU A 260 -11.45 -5.56 -16.12
CA GLU A 260 -10.12 -6.18 -16.13
C GLU A 260 -9.35 -5.94 -14.84
N LEU A 261 -9.38 -4.71 -14.30
CA LEU A 261 -8.74 -4.38 -13.03
C LEU A 261 -9.37 -5.12 -11.85
N ASP A 262 -10.69 -5.32 -11.85
CA ASP A 262 -11.37 -6.18 -10.87
C ASP A 262 -10.83 -7.61 -10.89
N ARG A 263 -10.61 -8.18 -12.08
CA ARG A 263 -10.05 -9.54 -12.22
C ARG A 263 -8.59 -9.59 -11.79
N LEU A 264 -7.81 -8.59 -12.18
CA LEU A 264 -6.41 -8.48 -11.83
C LEU A 264 -6.22 -8.38 -10.32
N ALA A 265 -6.94 -7.45 -9.67
CA ALA A 265 -6.88 -7.25 -8.21
C ALA A 265 -7.35 -8.48 -7.41
N ARG A 266 -8.22 -9.31 -7.99
CA ARG A 266 -8.84 -10.48 -7.34
C ARG A 266 -8.30 -11.81 -7.88
N ALA A 267 -7.06 -11.86 -8.36
CA ALA A 267 -6.44 -13.09 -8.88
C ALA A 267 -6.91 -14.34 -8.10
N GLN A 268 -7.48 -15.30 -8.83
CA GLN A 268 -8.09 -16.54 -8.31
C GLN A 268 -7.71 -17.71 -9.20
#